data_AF-A0A421K1Z4-F1
#
_entry.id   AF-A0A421K1Z4-F1
#
_cell.length_a   1.000
_cell.length_b   1.000
_cell.length_c   1.000
_cell.angle_alpha   90.00
_cell.angle_beta   90.00
_cell.angle_gamma   90.00
#
_symmetry.space_group_name_H-M   'P 1'
#
loop_
_entity.id
_entity.type
_entity.pdbx_description
1 polymer ?
#
loop_
_entity_poly.entity_id
_entity_poly.type
_entity_poly.pdbx_seq_one_letter_code
_entity_poly.pdbx_strand_id
1 'polypeptide(L)'
;MSLYQILAQGLNPGAGAVDAAKINLQGQKMAHEIESEKQRQAVAAEDRQNDIKQQAFENKLKIQKLMDNVDKDKREQFRKQMEDFVKVADWIESQPDKQAAYEQALQQLKSQHPDLKFPEKYDSQQTAILKAIVQPTDKLFESESYGRPIEGQDSEGNPAFFQANKSGEVKKVEDYVPLLELLGKRKPLTSSQLAGNITTDIARRALKSRNLSQEQIKAATQQYTDTGRSNPAYDPQLSSILREALSRKVGDDPEFEELYLQFYGKSPEDTQSVESTTNTEQPPVQGARKAPDGNWYVEDPERPGKYLQVVQ
;
A
#
# COMPACT_ATOMS: atom_id res chain seq x y z
N MET A 1 5.57 49.12 -33.77
CA MET A 1 5.11 48.36 -34.95
C MET A 1 5.45 46.90 -34.72
N SER A 2 4.47 46.02 -34.78
CA SER A 2 4.70 44.56 -34.73
C SER A 2 5.48 44.13 -35.97
N LEU A 3 6.37 43.14 -35.86
CA LEU A 3 7.08 42.52 -37.00
C LEU A 3 6.13 42.08 -38.13
N TYR A 4 4.86 41.80 -37.82
CA TYR A 4 3.81 41.50 -38.79
C TYR A 4 3.40 42.69 -39.68
N GLN A 5 3.55 43.93 -39.20
CA GLN A 5 3.15 45.13 -39.97
C GLN A 5 4.17 45.52 -41.04
N ILE A 6 5.44 45.14 -40.88
CA ILE A 6 6.51 45.47 -41.84
C ILE A 6 6.50 44.51 -43.04
N LEU A 7 6.06 43.26 -42.84
CA LEU A 7 5.98 42.26 -43.92
C LEU A 7 4.78 42.46 -44.87
N ALA A 8 3.76 43.22 -44.45
CA ALA A 8 2.51 43.37 -45.22
C ALA A 8 2.60 44.35 -46.41
N GLN A 9 3.64 45.18 -46.51
CA GLN A 9 3.71 46.25 -47.52
C GLN A 9 4.46 45.90 -48.82
N GLY A 10 5.01 44.69 -48.95
CA GLY A 10 5.91 44.34 -50.07
C GLY A 10 5.43 43.26 -51.05
N LEU A 11 4.23 42.67 -50.87
CA LEU A 11 3.85 41.46 -51.62
C LEU A 11 2.82 41.72 -52.73
N ASN A 12 3.25 41.39 -53.94
CA ASN A 12 2.52 41.40 -55.20
C ASN A 12 1.20 40.57 -55.09
N PRO A 13 0.01 41.14 -55.36
CA PRO A 13 -1.28 40.52 -55.02
C PRO A 13 -1.64 39.25 -55.82
N GLY A 14 -0.87 38.88 -56.84
CA GLY A 14 -1.19 37.75 -57.73
C GLY A 14 -0.56 36.39 -57.36
N ALA A 15 0.53 36.37 -56.58
CA ALA A 15 1.27 35.14 -56.24
C ALA A 15 1.29 34.81 -54.74
N GLY A 16 0.89 35.76 -53.87
CA GLY A 16 1.08 35.67 -52.42
C GLY A 16 0.03 34.90 -51.62
N ALA A 17 -1.11 34.51 -52.21
CA ALA A 17 -2.19 33.87 -51.46
C ALA A 17 -1.84 32.44 -50.99
N VAL A 18 -1.11 31.68 -51.82
CA VAL A 18 -0.70 30.31 -51.48
C VAL A 18 0.43 30.31 -50.45
N ASP A 19 1.35 31.26 -50.53
CA ASP A 19 2.47 31.36 -49.58
C ASP A 19 2.03 31.92 -48.22
N ALA A 20 1.08 32.87 -48.19
CA ALA A 20 0.49 33.34 -46.94
C ALA A 20 -0.28 32.22 -46.18
N ALA A 21 -0.97 31.34 -46.91
CA ALA A 21 -1.67 30.19 -46.31
C ALA A 21 -0.68 29.18 -45.72
N LYS A 22 0.45 28.91 -46.39
CA LYS A 22 1.52 28.03 -45.87
C LYS A 22 2.17 28.60 -44.61
N ILE A 23 2.47 29.89 -44.58
CA ILE A 23 3.05 30.57 -43.41
C ILE A 23 2.08 30.52 -42.23
N ASN A 24 0.78 30.77 -42.45
CA ASN A 24 -0.23 30.68 -41.40
C ASN A 24 -0.35 29.25 -40.84
N LEU A 25 -0.38 28.23 -41.72
CA LEU A 25 -0.42 26.84 -41.30
C LEU A 25 0.82 26.43 -40.49
N GLN A 26 2.01 26.90 -40.88
CA GLN A 26 3.25 26.63 -40.14
C GLN A 26 3.26 27.33 -38.77
N GLY A 27 2.74 28.56 -38.68
CA GLY A 27 2.55 29.27 -37.41
C GLY A 27 1.59 28.53 -36.46
N GLN A 28 0.48 28.01 -36.97
CA GLN A 28 -0.47 27.21 -36.19
C GLN A 28 0.14 25.90 -35.69
N LYS A 29 0.94 25.21 -36.52
CA LYS A 29 1.66 24.00 -36.11
C LYS A 29 2.66 24.27 -34.98
N MET A 30 3.46 25.34 -35.10
CA MET A 30 4.41 25.71 -34.04
C MET A 30 3.70 26.11 -32.74
N ALA A 31 2.58 26.84 -32.82
CA ALA A 31 1.80 27.19 -31.64
C ALA A 31 1.23 25.95 -30.93
N HIS A 32 0.71 24.98 -31.69
CA HIS A 32 0.22 23.72 -31.14
C HIS A 32 1.35 22.87 -30.53
N GLU A 33 2.53 22.86 -31.15
CA GLU A 33 3.71 22.15 -30.63
C GLU A 33 4.20 22.75 -29.31
N ILE A 34 4.29 24.08 -29.22
CA ILE A 34 4.64 24.80 -27.99
C ILE A 34 3.64 24.50 -26.87
N GLU A 35 2.34 24.47 -27.18
CA GLU A 35 1.30 24.18 -26.18
C GLU A 35 1.35 22.71 -25.73
N SER A 36 1.57 21.77 -26.66
CA SER A 36 1.76 20.35 -26.32
C SER A 36 3.00 20.15 -25.45
N GLU A 37 4.09 20.87 -25.71
CA GLU A 37 5.31 20.76 -24.91
C GLU A 37 5.12 21.34 -23.50
N LYS A 38 4.40 22.46 -23.36
CA LYS A 38 3.99 22.98 -22.04
C LYS A 38 3.16 21.98 -21.25
N GLN A 39 2.21 21.31 -21.90
CA GLN A 39 1.41 20.27 -21.24
C GLN A 39 2.27 19.08 -20.79
N ARG A 40 3.21 18.62 -21.62
CA ARG A 40 4.16 17.56 -21.23
C ARG A 40 5.04 17.97 -20.05
N GLN A 41 5.50 19.22 -20.03
CA GLN A 41 6.30 19.75 -18.91
C GLN A 41 5.47 19.85 -17.62
N ALA A 42 4.18 20.20 -17.71
CA ALA A 42 3.28 20.27 -16.57
C ALA A 42 3.03 18.87 -15.97
N VAL A 43 2.73 17.87 -16.79
CA VAL A 43 2.57 16.47 -16.35
C VAL A 43 3.86 15.97 -15.70
N ALA A 44 5.01 16.17 -16.33
CA ALA A 44 6.30 15.77 -15.76
C ALA A 44 6.68 16.51 -14.47
N ALA A 45 6.13 17.71 -14.22
CA ALA A 45 6.32 18.42 -12.96
C ALA A 45 5.42 17.85 -11.86
N GLU A 46 4.19 17.48 -12.20
CA GLU A 46 3.25 16.82 -11.29
C GLU A 46 3.75 15.44 -10.86
N ASP A 47 4.23 14.63 -11.80
CA ASP A 47 4.82 13.32 -11.52
C ASP A 47 6.01 13.43 -10.54
N ARG A 48 6.91 14.39 -10.80
CA ARG A 48 8.04 14.67 -9.89
C ARG A 48 7.57 15.11 -8.51
N GLN A 49 6.48 15.88 -8.41
CA GLN A 49 5.93 16.29 -7.12
C GLN A 49 5.33 15.10 -6.36
N ASN A 50 4.70 14.16 -7.07
CA ASN A 50 4.15 12.94 -6.48
C ASN A 50 5.26 12.01 -5.98
N ASP A 51 6.35 11.85 -6.74
CA ASP A 51 7.54 11.11 -6.31
C ASP A 51 8.14 11.68 -5.03
N ILE A 52 8.27 13.01 -4.92
CA ILE A 52 8.81 13.67 -3.72
C ILE A 52 7.89 13.42 -2.51
N LYS A 53 6.57 13.56 -2.67
CA LYS A 53 5.60 13.30 -1.59
C LYS A 53 5.69 11.86 -1.09
N GLN A 54 5.89 10.93 -2.00
CA GLN A 54 5.95 9.52 -1.70
C GLN A 54 7.25 9.11 -1.01
N GLN A 55 8.40 9.60 -1.49
CA GLN A 55 9.68 9.41 -0.79
C GLN A 55 9.62 10.00 0.63
N ALA A 56 8.97 11.15 0.79
CA ALA A 56 8.76 11.74 2.12
C ALA A 56 7.89 10.83 3.02
N PHE A 57 6.83 10.21 2.49
CA PHE A 57 5.99 9.27 3.23
C PHE A 57 6.76 8.02 3.67
N GLU A 58 7.54 7.42 2.78
CA GLU A 58 8.35 6.23 3.09
C GLU A 58 9.41 6.52 4.15
N ASN A 59 10.12 7.64 3.99
CA ASN A 59 11.11 8.07 4.97
C ASN A 59 10.48 8.36 6.32
N LYS A 60 9.29 8.97 6.34
CA LYS A 60 8.52 9.19 7.56
C LYS A 60 8.14 7.88 8.25
N LEU A 61 7.66 6.88 7.51
CA LEU A 61 7.32 5.57 8.07
C LEU A 61 8.55 4.86 8.65
N LYS A 62 9.69 4.98 7.96
CA LYS A 62 10.98 4.45 8.43
C LYS A 62 11.44 5.12 9.72
N ILE A 63 11.34 6.45 9.80
CA ILE A 63 11.66 7.22 11.00
C ILE A 63 10.71 6.83 12.15
N GLN A 64 9.41 6.70 11.89
CA GLN A 64 8.45 6.30 12.93
C GLN A 64 8.80 4.93 13.53
N LYS A 65 9.09 3.93 12.69
CA LYS A 65 9.50 2.58 13.13
C LYS A 65 10.79 2.59 13.95
N LEU A 66 11.73 3.49 13.62
CA LEU A 66 12.93 3.68 14.42
C LEU A 66 12.59 4.31 15.78
N MET A 67 11.65 5.26 15.81
CA MET A 67 11.28 6.01 17.01
C MET A 67 10.44 5.20 18.01
N ASP A 68 9.64 4.25 17.55
CA ASP A 68 8.79 3.42 18.42
C ASP A 68 9.61 2.57 19.42
N ASN A 69 10.86 2.22 19.04
CA ASN A 69 11.80 1.46 19.86
C ASN A 69 12.76 2.32 20.70
N VAL A 70 12.67 3.64 20.60
CA VAL A 70 13.62 4.57 21.22
C VAL A 70 13.04 5.16 22.51
N ASP A 71 13.89 5.36 23.52
CA ASP A 71 13.53 6.02 24.77
C ASP A 71 12.86 7.39 24.52
N LYS A 72 11.85 7.74 25.30
CA LYS A 72 11.09 9.00 25.17
C LYS A 72 12.00 10.22 25.16
N ASP A 73 13.06 10.24 25.95
CA ASP A 73 13.99 11.38 26.01
C ASP A 73 14.83 11.50 24.73
N LYS A 74 15.19 10.37 24.13
CA LYS A 74 15.88 10.34 22.83
C LYS A 74 14.94 10.72 21.67
N ARG A 75 13.64 10.40 21.77
CA ARG A 75 12.64 10.86 20.81
C ARG A 75 12.49 12.38 20.82
N GLU A 76 12.46 12.99 22.00
CA GLU A 76 12.34 14.44 22.14
C GLU A 76 13.61 15.15 21.63
N GLN A 77 14.80 14.60 21.92
CA GLN A 77 16.05 15.11 21.35
C GLN A 77 16.06 15.03 19.82
N PHE A 78 15.63 13.91 19.24
CA PHE A 78 15.52 13.75 17.79
C PHE A 78 14.50 14.71 17.18
N ARG A 79 13.33 14.90 17.83
CA ARG A 79 12.32 15.88 17.40
C ARG A 79 12.90 17.29 17.34
N LYS A 80 13.61 17.70 18.39
CA LYS A 80 14.24 19.03 18.45
C LYS A 80 15.32 19.21 17.37
N GLN A 81 16.15 18.19 17.13
CA GLN A 81 17.12 18.18 16.04
C GLN A 81 16.46 18.36 14.67
N MET A 82 15.34 17.66 14.45
CA MET A 82 14.57 17.77 13.21
C MET A 82 13.95 19.16 13.04
N GLU A 83 13.37 19.74 14.10
CA GLU A 83 12.84 21.11 14.08
C GLU A 83 13.90 22.16 13.73
N ASP A 84 15.11 22.03 14.28
CA ASP A 84 16.22 22.92 13.95
C ASP A 84 16.68 22.74 12.49
N PHE A 85 16.62 21.52 11.97
CA PHE A 85 16.88 21.24 10.56
C PHE A 85 15.87 21.92 9.63
N VAL A 86 14.58 21.95 9.97
CA VAL A 86 13.57 22.67 9.17
C VAL A 86 13.81 24.16 9.15
N LYS A 87 14.11 24.76 10.29
CA LYS A 87 14.43 26.20 10.36
C LYS A 87 15.61 26.53 9.45
N VAL A 88 16.64 25.67 9.45
CA VAL A 88 17.79 25.79 8.55
C VAL A 88 17.37 25.66 7.08
N ALA A 89 16.53 24.68 6.75
CA ALA A 89 16.04 24.47 5.39
C ALA A 89 15.18 25.65 4.87
N ASP A 90 14.33 26.22 5.72
CA ASP A 90 13.55 27.43 5.44
C ASP A 90 14.45 28.65 5.25
N TRP A 91 15.47 28.79 6.09
CA TRP A 91 16.46 29.84 5.95
C TRP A 91 17.25 29.71 4.63
N ILE A 92 17.74 28.53 4.26
CA ILE A 92 18.46 28.29 2.99
C ILE A 92 17.60 28.69 1.79
N GLU A 93 16.32 28.32 1.78
CA GLU A 93 15.41 28.68 0.68
C GLU A 93 15.14 30.17 0.55
N SER A 94 15.27 30.93 1.65
CA SER A 94 15.15 32.39 1.64
C SER A 94 16.39 33.11 1.08
N GLN A 95 17.53 32.41 0.96
CA GLN A 95 18.77 33.02 0.50
C GLN A 95 18.87 33.04 -1.04
N PRO A 96 19.42 34.09 -1.64
CA PRO A 96 19.62 34.18 -3.09
C PRO A 96 20.66 33.18 -3.59
N ASP A 97 21.71 32.92 -2.80
CA ASP A 97 22.70 31.88 -3.05
C ASP A 97 22.48 30.71 -2.08
N LYS A 98 21.69 29.74 -2.54
CA LYS A 98 21.30 28.57 -1.73
C LYS A 98 22.49 27.66 -1.41
N GLN A 99 23.51 27.61 -2.28
CA GLN A 99 24.67 26.75 -2.07
C GLN A 99 25.57 27.34 -0.97
N ALA A 100 25.85 28.65 -1.04
CA ALA A 100 26.60 29.34 0.02
C ALA A 100 25.87 29.27 1.37
N ALA A 101 24.54 29.45 1.36
CA ALA A 101 23.71 29.31 2.55
C ALA A 101 23.77 27.88 3.11
N TYR A 102 23.67 26.85 2.26
CA TYR A 102 23.80 25.45 2.68
C TYR A 102 25.14 25.17 3.35
N GLU A 103 26.25 25.63 2.77
CA GLU A 103 27.58 25.44 3.35
C GLU A 103 27.73 26.12 4.72
N GLN A 104 27.19 27.34 4.88
CA GLN A 104 27.17 28.04 6.15
C GLN A 104 26.32 27.32 7.21
N ALA A 105 25.13 26.88 6.83
CA ALA A 105 24.26 26.09 7.68
C ALA A 105 24.90 24.77 8.11
N LEU A 106 25.61 24.11 7.19
CA LEU A 106 26.27 22.83 7.42
C LEU A 106 27.47 22.98 8.36
N GLN A 107 28.19 24.11 8.33
CA GLN A 107 29.21 24.42 9.33
C GLN A 107 28.61 24.58 10.74
N GLN A 108 27.50 25.31 10.87
CA GLN A 108 26.81 25.48 12.15
C GLN A 108 26.27 24.15 12.69
N LEU A 109 25.58 23.36 11.85
CA LEU A 109 25.04 22.07 12.24
C LEU A 109 26.13 21.06 12.62
N LYS A 110 27.27 21.02 11.92
CA LYS A 110 28.40 20.17 12.29
C LYS A 110 28.98 20.52 13.66
N SER A 111 28.97 21.79 14.04
CA SER A 111 29.43 22.21 15.38
C SER A 111 28.46 21.81 16.50
N GLN A 112 27.15 21.81 16.21
CA GLN A 112 26.11 21.47 17.19
C GLN A 112 25.86 19.95 17.26
N HIS A 113 26.09 19.24 16.17
CA HIS A 113 25.80 17.81 16.00
C HIS A 113 26.94 17.10 15.24
N PRO A 114 28.09 16.88 15.90
CA PRO A 114 29.27 16.29 15.25
C PRO A 114 29.04 14.86 14.72
N ASP A 115 28.05 14.14 15.27
CA ASP A 115 27.77 12.75 14.91
C ASP A 115 26.87 12.59 13.68
N LEU A 116 26.22 13.67 13.21
CA LEU A 116 25.32 13.62 12.07
C LEU A 116 26.09 13.70 10.75
N LYS A 117 25.77 12.79 9.82
CA LYS A 117 26.30 12.81 8.45
C LYS A 117 25.39 13.63 7.55
N PHE A 118 25.91 14.70 6.97
CA PHE A 118 25.21 15.58 6.05
C PHE A 118 25.77 15.40 4.62
N PRO A 119 24.93 15.54 3.57
CA PRO A 119 25.41 15.52 2.19
C PRO A 119 26.38 16.69 1.91
N GLU A 120 27.38 16.47 1.06
CA GLU A 120 28.41 17.49 0.78
C GLU A 120 27.91 18.64 -0.11
N LYS A 121 26.77 18.45 -0.81
CA LYS A 121 26.21 19.42 -1.74
C LYS A 121 24.74 19.68 -1.45
N TYR A 122 24.29 20.91 -1.69
CA TYR A 122 22.89 21.25 -1.60
C TYR A 122 22.12 20.51 -2.69
N ASP A 123 21.10 19.76 -2.28
CA ASP A 123 20.12 19.17 -3.16
C ASP A 123 18.73 19.66 -2.76
N SER A 124 18.10 20.41 -3.66
CA SER A 124 16.74 20.94 -3.47
C SER A 124 15.71 19.83 -3.25
N GLN A 125 15.90 18.64 -3.83
CA GLN A 125 15.00 17.51 -3.64
C GLN A 125 15.13 16.93 -2.23
N GLN A 126 16.36 16.73 -1.76
CA GLN A 126 16.60 16.27 -0.39
C GLN A 126 16.07 17.26 0.65
N THR A 127 16.21 18.56 0.39
CA THR A 127 15.67 19.62 1.23
C THR A 127 14.13 19.57 1.28
N ALA A 128 13.47 19.39 0.13
CA ALA A 128 12.02 19.23 0.07
C ALA A 128 11.53 17.97 0.80
N ILE A 129 12.25 16.85 0.66
CA ILE A 129 11.96 15.60 1.37
C ILE A 129 12.10 15.79 2.89
N LEU A 130 13.16 16.45 3.34
CA LEU A 130 13.40 16.72 4.77
C LEU A 130 12.33 17.64 5.35
N LYS A 131 11.94 18.70 4.64
CA LYS A 131 10.80 19.55 5.05
C LYS A 131 9.51 18.74 5.16
N ALA A 132 9.22 17.88 4.19
CA ALA A 132 8.02 17.05 4.19
C ALA A 132 8.00 15.98 5.31
N ILE A 133 9.18 15.52 5.74
CA ILE A 133 9.32 14.59 6.87
C ILE A 133 9.04 15.29 8.21
N VAL A 134 9.49 16.54 8.36
CA VAL A 134 9.54 17.24 9.66
C VAL A 134 8.33 18.15 9.89
N GLN A 135 7.65 18.64 8.84
CA GLN A 135 6.50 19.52 9.01
C GLN A 135 5.53 18.96 10.08
N PRO A 136 5.12 19.79 11.05
CA PRO A 136 4.49 19.32 12.27
C PRO A 136 3.26 18.49 11.93
N THR A 137 3.37 17.23 12.29
CA THR A 137 2.37 16.18 12.15
C THR A 137 1.14 16.39 13.04
N ASP A 138 1.04 17.52 13.72
CA ASP A 138 -0.13 17.87 14.54
C ASP A 138 -1.43 17.86 13.72
N LYS A 139 -1.36 18.05 12.39
CA LYS A 139 -2.52 17.91 11.48
C LYS A 139 -2.72 16.50 10.86
N LEU A 140 -1.82 15.55 11.14
CA LEU A 140 -1.90 14.16 10.67
C LEU A 140 -2.23 13.18 11.81
N PHE A 141 -2.10 13.59 13.07
CA PHE A 141 -2.44 12.79 14.25
C PHE A 141 -3.90 12.91 14.72
N GLU A 142 -4.68 13.85 14.18
CA GLU A 142 -6.16 13.75 14.16
C GLU A 142 -6.58 12.70 13.11
N SER A 143 -6.34 11.43 13.42
CA SER A 143 -6.58 10.28 12.53
C SER A 143 -8.03 9.77 12.55
N GLU A 144 -8.98 10.58 13.00
CA GLU A 144 -10.39 10.14 13.13
C GLU A 144 -11.19 10.10 11.81
N SER A 145 -10.63 10.42 10.65
CA SER A 145 -11.46 10.46 9.42
C SER A 145 -10.71 10.23 8.11
N TYR A 146 -10.07 9.06 7.93
CA TYR A 146 -10.06 8.47 6.59
C TYR A 146 -11.36 7.67 6.47
N GLY A 147 -12.27 8.14 5.61
CA GLY A 147 -13.51 7.42 5.31
C GLY A 147 -13.22 5.97 4.91
N ARG A 148 -14.12 5.05 5.25
CA ARG A 148 -14.04 3.66 4.82
C ARG A 148 -13.95 3.63 3.29
N PRO A 149 -13.06 2.81 2.69
CA PRO A 149 -13.10 2.56 1.26
C PRO A 149 -14.52 2.16 0.86
N ILE A 150 -15.02 2.78 -0.20
CA ILE A 150 -16.32 2.46 -0.78
C ILE A 150 -16.11 1.62 -2.03
N GLU A 151 -16.88 0.55 -2.14
CA GLU A 151 -16.92 -0.29 -3.32
C GLU A 151 -17.74 0.41 -4.41
N GLY A 152 -17.20 0.47 -5.62
CA GLY A 152 -17.83 1.11 -6.77
C GLY A 152 -17.41 0.43 -8.06
N GLN A 153 -17.77 1.03 -9.20
CA GLN A 153 -17.28 0.63 -10.51
C GLN A 153 -16.38 1.73 -11.05
N ASP A 154 -15.27 1.35 -11.69
CA ASP A 154 -14.42 2.29 -12.40
C ASP A 154 -15.05 2.76 -13.73
N SER A 155 -14.34 3.62 -14.45
CA SER A 155 -14.81 4.15 -15.75
C SER A 155 -15.03 3.07 -16.82
N GLU A 156 -14.53 1.85 -16.59
CA GLU A 156 -14.68 0.70 -17.48
C GLU A 156 -15.77 -0.27 -16.99
N GLY A 157 -16.43 0.03 -15.87
CA GLY A 157 -17.48 -0.80 -15.28
C GLY A 157 -16.95 -1.93 -14.40
N ASN A 158 -15.64 -1.99 -14.13
CA ASN A 158 -15.05 -3.03 -13.29
C ASN A 158 -15.21 -2.67 -11.80
N PRO A 159 -15.48 -3.64 -10.92
CA PRO A 159 -15.53 -3.38 -9.48
C PRO A 159 -14.17 -2.88 -8.98
N ALA A 160 -14.20 -1.77 -8.24
CA ALA A 160 -13.01 -1.11 -7.73
C ALA A 160 -13.29 -0.50 -6.35
N PHE A 161 -12.24 -0.43 -5.53
CA PHE A 161 -12.30 0.27 -4.25
C PHE A 161 -11.80 1.69 -4.40
N PHE A 162 -12.55 2.60 -3.81
CA PHE A 162 -12.31 4.02 -3.86
C PHE A 162 -12.17 4.59 -2.47
N GLN A 163 -11.19 5.46 -2.27
CA GLN A 163 -11.02 6.16 -1.01
C GLN A 163 -10.86 7.66 -1.25
N ALA A 164 -11.69 8.44 -0.54
CA ALA A 164 -11.57 9.89 -0.54
C ALA A 164 -10.30 10.29 0.23
N ASN A 165 -9.45 11.09 -0.39
CA ASN A 165 -8.36 11.75 0.30
C ASN A 165 -8.89 12.94 1.13
N LYS A 166 -8.00 13.61 1.87
CA LYS A 166 -8.36 14.76 2.72
C LYS A 166 -8.94 15.96 1.94
N SER A 167 -8.71 16.04 0.63
CA SER A 167 -9.33 17.04 -0.26
C SER A 167 -10.71 16.63 -0.79
N GLY A 168 -11.22 15.46 -0.41
CA GLY A 168 -12.49 14.92 -0.90
C GLY A 168 -12.40 14.31 -2.30
N GLU A 169 -11.20 14.24 -2.88
CA GLU A 169 -10.95 13.60 -4.16
C GLU A 169 -10.89 12.09 -3.95
N VAL A 170 -11.73 11.39 -4.70
CA VAL A 170 -11.90 9.94 -4.60
C VAL A 170 -10.93 9.28 -5.57
N LYS A 171 -9.91 8.59 -5.06
CA LYS A 171 -8.92 7.88 -5.88
C LYS A 171 -9.13 6.37 -5.82
N LYS A 172 -8.79 5.68 -6.91
CA LYS A 172 -8.77 4.23 -6.96
C LYS A 172 -7.65 3.74 -6.05
N VAL A 173 -7.94 2.77 -5.18
CA VAL A 173 -6.93 2.23 -4.25
C VAL A 173 -5.74 1.60 -5.00
N GLU A 174 -5.96 1.17 -6.24
CA GLU A 174 -4.98 0.55 -7.14
C GLU A 174 -3.91 1.53 -7.65
N ASP A 175 -4.21 2.83 -7.70
CA ASP A 175 -3.25 3.87 -8.13
C ASP A 175 -2.13 4.08 -7.10
N TYR A 176 -2.26 3.51 -5.90
CA TYR A 176 -1.24 3.49 -4.86
C TYR A 176 -0.30 2.26 -4.95
N VAL A 177 -0.55 1.33 -5.87
CA VAL A 177 0.13 0.02 -6.00
C VAL A 177 1.48 0.03 -6.72
N PRO A 178 1.81 0.94 -7.68
CA PRO A 178 3.11 0.92 -8.36
C PRO A 178 4.34 1.17 -7.45
N LEU A 179 4.13 1.46 -6.16
CA LEU A 179 5.15 1.94 -5.23
C LEU A 179 5.91 0.86 -4.45
N LEU A 180 5.52 -0.40 -4.57
CA LEU A 180 6.23 -1.53 -3.96
C LEU A 180 7.15 -2.28 -4.94
N GLU A 181 7.16 -1.88 -6.21
CA GLU A 181 7.90 -2.53 -7.30
C GLU A 181 9.42 -2.31 -7.25
N LEU A 182 9.92 -1.26 -6.59
CA LEU A 182 11.32 -0.83 -6.76
C LEU A 182 12.37 -1.59 -5.91
N LEU A 183 11.97 -2.46 -4.97
CA LEU A 183 12.90 -3.10 -4.00
C LEU A 183 13.17 -4.59 -4.24
N GLY A 184 12.77 -5.14 -5.38
CA GLY A 184 13.34 -6.36 -5.97
C GLY A 184 13.62 -7.53 -5.01
N LYS A 185 12.59 -8.36 -4.74
CA LYS A 185 12.70 -9.81 -4.45
C LYS A 185 11.36 -10.53 -4.20
N ARG A 186 10.23 -9.84 -4.23
CA ARG A 186 8.89 -10.45 -4.15
C ARG A 186 8.05 -9.98 -5.33
N LYS A 187 7.27 -10.88 -5.92
CA LYS A 187 6.27 -10.49 -6.92
C LYS A 187 5.34 -9.44 -6.26
N PRO A 188 5.02 -8.32 -6.94
CA PRO A 188 4.07 -7.36 -6.40
C PRO A 188 2.73 -8.07 -6.16
N LEU A 189 2.05 -7.67 -5.08
CA LEU A 189 0.71 -8.15 -4.82
C LEU A 189 -0.21 -7.63 -5.92
N THR A 190 -1.06 -8.50 -6.44
CA THR A 190 -2.14 -8.08 -7.34
C THR A 190 -3.14 -7.20 -6.58
N SER A 191 -3.91 -6.35 -7.28
CA SER A 191 -4.95 -5.50 -6.67
C SER A 191 -5.93 -6.30 -5.80
N SER A 192 -6.29 -7.52 -6.24
CA SER A 192 -7.14 -8.43 -5.47
C SER A 192 -6.49 -8.91 -4.17
N GLN A 193 -5.20 -9.25 -4.20
CA GLN A 193 -4.46 -9.65 -3.00
C GLN A 193 -4.30 -8.48 -2.02
N LEU A 194 -4.08 -7.27 -2.53
CA LEU A 194 -4.03 -6.07 -1.69
C LEU A 194 -5.40 -5.78 -1.04
N ALA A 195 -6.48 -5.86 -1.80
CA ALA A 195 -7.84 -5.69 -1.27
C ALA A 195 -8.15 -6.73 -0.19
N GLY A 196 -7.76 -7.99 -0.40
CA GLY A 196 -7.84 -9.04 0.63
C GLY A 196 -7.06 -8.67 1.89
N ASN A 197 -5.79 -8.29 1.74
CA ASN A 197 -4.95 -7.88 2.88
C ASN A 197 -5.55 -6.70 3.66
N ILE A 198 -6.10 -5.69 2.97
CA ILE A 198 -6.77 -4.53 3.59
C ILE A 198 -8.04 -4.97 4.35
N THR A 199 -8.82 -5.88 3.78
CA THR A 199 -10.05 -6.40 4.40
C THR A 199 -9.72 -7.15 5.69
N THR A 200 -8.70 -8.01 5.66
CA THR A 200 -8.15 -8.68 6.84
C THR A 200 -7.67 -7.67 7.90
N ASP A 201 -6.99 -6.60 7.51
CA ASP A 201 -6.54 -5.54 8.44
C ASP A 201 -7.69 -4.77 9.10
N ILE A 202 -8.74 -4.48 8.34
CA ILE A 202 -9.95 -3.85 8.88
C ILE A 202 -10.63 -4.80 9.87
N ALA A 203 -10.73 -6.08 9.55
CA ALA A 203 -11.34 -7.09 10.42
C ALA A 203 -10.56 -7.25 11.74
N ARG A 204 -9.22 -7.32 11.70
CA ARG A 204 -8.38 -7.40 12.91
C ARG A 204 -8.52 -6.16 13.78
N ARG A 205 -8.54 -4.97 13.19
CA ARG A 205 -8.79 -3.72 13.94
C ARG A 205 -10.18 -3.69 14.56
N ALA A 206 -11.21 -4.12 13.82
CA ALA A 206 -12.57 -4.21 14.33
C ALA A 206 -12.64 -5.17 15.53
N LEU A 207 -11.99 -6.32 15.46
CA LEU A 207 -11.93 -7.30 16.54
C LEU A 207 -11.22 -6.73 17.79
N LYS A 208 -10.04 -6.09 17.62
CA LYS A 208 -9.30 -5.42 18.70
C LYS A 208 -10.13 -4.31 19.36
N SER A 209 -10.85 -3.51 18.57
CA SER A 209 -11.65 -2.37 19.07
C SER A 209 -12.84 -2.75 19.95
N ARG A 210 -13.36 -3.98 19.81
CA ARG A 210 -14.51 -4.45 20.62
C ARG A 210 -14.15 -4.77 22.07
N ASN A 211 -12.85 -4.87 22.42
CA ASN A 211 -12.36 -5.18 23.77
C ASN A 211 -13.03 -6.41 24.41
N LEU A 212 -13.34 -7.42 23.59
CA LEU A 212 -13.93 -8.69 24.05
C LEU A 212 -12.80 -9.65 24.44
N SER A 213 -13.03 -10.44 25.48
CA SER A 213 -12.13 -11.54 25.81
C SER A 213 -12.21 -12.63 24.74
N GLN A 214 -11.17 -13.45 24.64
CA GLN A 214 -11.13 -14.57 23.69
C GLN A 214 -12.31 -15.53 23.89
N GLU A 215 -12.67 -15.82 25.15
CA GLU A 215 -13.81 -16.68 25.50
C GLU A 215 -15.14 -16.08 25.04
N GLN A 216 -15.32 -14.77 25.19
CA GLN A 216 -16.50 -14.06 24.70
C GLN A 216 -16.59 -14.12 23.17
N ILE A 217 -15.47 -13.95 22.47
CA ILE A 217 -15.45 -14.05 21.00
C ILE A 217 -15.78 -15.48 20.57
N LYS A 218 -15.21 -16.51 21.21
CA LYS A 218 -15.55 -17.92 20.92
C LYS A 218 -17.03 -18.19 21.15
N ALA A 219 -17.54 -17.82 22.32
CA ALA A 219 -18.95 -18.00 22.68
C ALA A 219 -19.90 -17.27 21.72
N ALA A 220 -19.53 -16.07 21.25
CA ALA A 220 -20.36 -15.31 20.33
C ALA A 220 -20.23 -15.73 18.85
N THR A 221 -19.21 -16.51 18.49
CA THR A 221 -18.99 -16.95 17.08
C THR A 221 -19.37 -18.40 16.82
N GLN A 222 -19.63 -19.19 17.87
CA GLN A 222 -20.09 -20.57 17.76
C GLN A 222 -21.60 -20.62 17.49
N GLN A 223 -22.02 -21.14 16.34
CA GLN A 223 -23.44 -21.18 15.95
C GLN A 223 -24.27 -22.14 16.82
N TYR A 224 -23.66 -23.24 17.27
CA TYR A 224 -24.30 -24.26 18.10
C TYR A 224 -23.49 -24.51 19.36
N THR A 225 -24.16 -24.62 20.49
CA THR A 225 -23.54 -25.06 21.75
C THR A 225 -23.02 -26.50 21.64
N ASP A 226 -22.21 -26.93 22.60
CA ASP A 226 -21.68 -28.32 22.65
C ASP A 226 -22.79 -29.39 22.74
N THR A 227 -24.01 -29.00 23.10
CA THR A 227 -25.20 -29.87 23.10
C THR A 227 -25.89 -29.98 21.73
N GLY A 228 -25.38 -29.29 20.70
CA GLY A 228 -25.99 -29.21 19.37
C GLY A 228 -27.16 -28.23 19.26
N ARG A 229 -27.55 -27.56 20.36
CA ARG A 229 -28.60 -26.53 20.35
C ARG A 229 -28.09 -25.22 19.78
N SER A 230 -28.96 -24.48 19.09
CA SER A 230 -28.66 -23.12 18.60
C SER A 230 -28.18 -22.24 19.75
N ASN A 231 -27.07 -21.53 19.54
CA ASN A 231 -26.49 -20.65 20.53
C ASN A 231 -27.18 -19.27 20.51
N PRO A 232 -27.84 -18.83 21.61
CA PRO A 232 -28.50 -17.53 21.66
C PRO A 232 -27.52 -16.35 21.66
N ALA A 233 -26.25 -16.57 21.98
CA ALA A 233 -25.20 -15.55 21.96
C ALA A 233 -24.53 -15.41 20.58
N TYR A 234 -24.94 -16.18 19.58
CA TYR A 234 -24.33 -16.15 18.25
C TYR A 234 -24.52 -14.78 17.57
N ASP A 235 -23.41 -14.10 17.27
CA ASP A 235 -23.34 -12.88 16.49
C ASP A 235 -22.78 -13.21 15.09
N PRO A 236 -23.61 -13.23 14.03
CA PRO A 236 -23.15 -13.54 12.68
C PRO A 236 -22.16 -12.49 12.14
N GLN A 237 -22.26 -11.23 12.57
CA GLN A 237 -21.33 -10.18 12.15
C GLN A 237 -19.95 -10.40 12.78
N LEU A 238 -19.90 -10.70 14.08
CA LEU A 238 -18.64 -11.03 14.74
C LEU A 238 -18.02 -12.32 14.18
N SER A 239 -18.84 -13.31 13.82
CA SER A 239 -18.39 -14.54 13.17
C SER A 239 -17.73 -14.26 11.83
N SER A 240 -18.34 -13.39 11.01
CA SER A 240 -17.74 -12.93 9.74
C SER A 240 -16.44 -12.16 9.95
N ILE A 241 -16.40 -11.24 10.93
CA ILE A 241 -15.20 -10.46 11.25
C ILE A 241 -14.08 -11.38 11.73
N LEU A 242 -14.38 -12.37 12.59
CA LEU A 242 -13.39 -13.31 13.09
C LEU A 242 -12.81 -14.17 11.96
N ARG A 243 -13.67 -14.67 11.06
CA ARG A 243 -13.23 -15.46 9.90
C ARG A 243 -12.27 -14.66 9.01
N GLU A 244 -12.61 -13.41 8.74
CA GLU A 244 -11.78 -12.51 7.94
C GLU A 244 -10.48 -12.13 8.66
N ALA A 245 -10.53 -11.88 9.97
CA ALA A 245 -9.36 -11.56 10.78
C ALA A 245 -8.36 -12.73 10.87
N LEU A 246 -8.89 -13.97 10.91
CA LEU A 246 -8.14 -15.23 10.85
C LEU A 246 -7.76 -15.63 9.42
N SER A 247 -8.01 -14.81 8.40
CA SER A 247 -7.46 -15.07 7.07
C SER A 247 -5.99 -14.66 7.04
N ARG A 248 -5.17 -15.45 6.34
CA ARG A 248 -3.74 -15.17 6.17
C ARG A 248 -3.56 -14.20 5.01
N LYS A 249 -2.84 -13.11 5.23
CA LYS A 249 -2.47 -12.18 4.17
C LYS A 249 -1.53 -12.85 3.18
N VAL A 250 -1.55 -12.37 1.94
CA VAL A 250 -0.51 -12.73 0.96
C VAL A 250 0.76 -11.97 1.30
N GLY A 251 1.82 -12.69 1.65
CA GLY A 251 3.11 -12.12 2.03
C GLY A 251 3.51 -12.48 3.46
N ASP A 252 4.21 -11.57 4.11
CA ASP A 252 4.62 -11.72 5.52
C ASP A 252 3.49 -11.20 6.42
N ASP A 253 3.06 -12.04 7.38
CA ASP A 253 1.88 -11.77 8.22
C ASP A 253 2.08 -12.27 9.65
N PRO A 254 2.92 -11.60 10.45
CA PRO A 254 3.22 -12.03 11.83
C PRO A 254 2.00 -11.96 12.75
N GLU A 255 1.06 -11.04 12.48
CA GLU A 255 -0.16 -10.92 13.29
C GLU A 255 -1.10 -12.13 13.12
N PHE A 256 -1.09 -12.80 11.97
CA PHE A 256 -1.89 -14.00 11.75
C PHE A 256 -1.48 -15.11 12.71
N GLU A 257 -0.18 -15.34 12.87
CA GLU A 257 0.34 -16.40 13.75
C GLU A 257 -0.04 -16.14 15.21
N GLU A 258 0.09 -14.89 15.67
CA GLU A 258 -0.31 -14.49 17.03
C GLU A 258 -1.82 -14.68 17.26
N LEU A 259 -2.64 -14.18 16.33
CA LEU A 259 -4.10 -14.27 16.43
C LEU A 259 -4.57 -15.73 16.35
N TYR A 260 -3.99 -16.53 15.44
CA TYR A 260 -4.35 -17.92 15.26
C TYR A 260 -3.97 -18.75 16.49
N LEU A 261 -2.74 -18.56 17.01
CA LEU A 261 -2.29 -19.20 18.24
C LEU A 261 -3.17 -18.79 19.42
N GLN A 262 -3.55 -17.52 19.51
CA GLN A 262 -4.48 -17.05 20.53
C GLN A 262 -5.79 -17.85 20.45
N PHE A 263 -6.46 -17.92 19.29
CA PHE A 263 -7.76 -18.57 19.17
C PHE A 263 -7.73 -20.10 19.27
N TYR A 264 -6.77 -20.76 18.63
CA TYR A 264 -6.74 -22.22 18.52
C TYR A 264 -5.75 -22.90 19.48
N GLY A 265 -4.87 -22.13 20.14
CA GLY A 265 -3.87 -22.65 21.06
C GLY A 265 -2.78 -23.50 20.38
N LYS A 266 -2.73 -23.51 19.04
CA LYS A 266 -1.77 -24.27 18.23
C LYS A 266 -1.33 -23.44 17.03
N SER A 267 -0.13 -23.69 16.53
CA SER A 267 0.31 -23.09 15.26
C SER A 267 -0.57 -23.60 14.11
N PRO A 268 -0.87 -22.78 13.10
CA PRO A 268 -1.50 -23.26 11.87
C PRO A 268 -0.68 -24.37 11.19
N GLU A 269 0.65 -24.37 11.34
CA GLU A 269 1.54 -25.43 10.84
C GLU A 269 1.28 -26.77 11.56
N ASP A 270 1.05 -26.74 12.88
CA ASP A 270 0.67 -27.94 13.64
C ASP A 270 -0.69 -28.46 13.19
N THR A 271 -1.60 -27.58 12.76
CA THR A 271 -2.93 -27.95 12.30
C THR A 271 -2.87 -28.66 10.94
N GLN A 272 -2.05 -28.17 10.02
CA GLN A 272 -1.85 -28.81 8.69
C GLN A 272 -1.08 -30.13 8.77
N SER A 273 -0.23 -30.29 9.80
CA SER A 273 0.55 -31.50 10.02
C SER A 273 -0.31 -32.71 10.43
N VAL A 274 -1.49 -32.48 11.02
CA VAL A 274 -2.38 -33.56 11.48
C VAL A 274 -3.25 -34.13 10.33
N GLU A 275 -3.55 -33.34 9.31
CA GLU A 275 -4.31 -33.83 8.13
C GLU A 275 -3.41 -34.40 7.03
N SER A 276 -2.12 -34.03 6.99
CA SER A 276 -1.17 -34.57 6.00
C SER A 276 -0.54 -35.90 6.41
N THR A 277 -0.81 -36.40 7.63
CA THR A 277 -0.64 -37.82 7.95
C THR A 277 -1.81 -38.65 7.41
N THR A 278 -2.14 -38.49 6.13
CA THR A 278 -2.40 -39.70 5.33
C THR A 278 -1.07 -40.44 5.23
N ASN A 279 -0.69 -41.05 6.35
CA ASN A 279 -0.44 -42.48 6.40
C ASN A 279 -0.40 -43.03 4.97
N THR A 280 0.80 -43.19 4.44
CA THR A 280 1.13 -44.38 3.65
C THR A 280 0.88 -45.60 4.54
N GLU A 281 -0.38 -45.78 4.94
CA GLU A 281 -0.93 -47.00 5.48
C GLU A 281 -0.77 -47.96 4.33
N GLN A 282 0.23 -48.82 4.48
CA GLN A 282 0.36 -49.98 3.64
C GLN A 282 -1.01 -50.69 3.67
N PRO A 283 -1.63 -50.94 2.50
CA PRO A 283 -2.95 -51.52 2.46
C PRO A 283 -2.97 -52.83 3.26
N PRO A 284 -3.99 -53.09 4.10
CA PRO A 284 -4.05 -54.31 4.90
C PRO A 284 -3.98 -55.59 4.05
N VAL A 285 -4.37 -55.51 2.78
CA VAL A 285 -4.26 -56.60 1.80
C VAL A 285 -3.69 -56.05 0.50
N GLN A 286 -2.79 -56.79 -0.15
CA GLN A 286 -2.23 -56.41 -1.44
C GLN A 286 -3.36 -56.25 -2.48
N GLY A 287 -3.39 -55.10 -3.16
CA GLY A 287 -4.44 -54.77 -4.13
C GLY A 287 -5.65 -54.03 -3.54
N ALA A 288 -5.71 -53.81 -2.22
CA ALA A 288 -6.75 -52.97 -1.63
C ALA A 288 -6.54 -51.49 -2.00
N ARG A 289 -7.65 -50.79 -2.28
CA ARG A 289 -7.70 -49.35 -2.56
C ARG A 289 -8.52 -48.65 -1.48
N LYS A 290 -8.02 -47.52 -0.98
CA LYS A 290 -8.73 -46.69 0.00
C LYS A 290 -9.76 -45.83 -0.74
N ALA A 291 -11.01 -45.87 -0.33
CA ALA A 291 -12.06 -45.01 -0.90
C ALA A 291 -12.16 -43.67 -0.13
N PRO A 292 -12.90 -42.66 -0.64
CA PRO A 292 -13.02 -41.35 0.01
C PRO A 292 -13.65 -41.38 1.41
N ASP A 293 -14.35 -42.47 1.75
CA ASP A 293 -14.90 -42.70 3.09
C ASP A 293 -13.84 -43.11 4.13
N GLY A 294 -12.59 -43.33 3.70
CA GLY A 294 -11.48 -43.75 4.54
C GLY A 294 -11.36 -45.27 4.71
N ASN A 295 -12.27 -46.08 4.16
CA ASN A 295 -12.23 -47.54 4.25
C ASN A 295 -11.41 -48.16 3.11
N TRP A 296 -10.90 -49.37 3.34
CA TRP A 296 -10.14 -50.14 2.35
C TRP A 296 -11.04 -51.15 1.64
N TYR A 297 -10.87 -51.27 0.33
CA TYR A 297 -11.70 -52.12 -0.52
C TYR A 297 -10.86 -52.96 -1.49
N VAL A 298 -11.27 -54.21 -1.73
CA VAL A 298 -10.67 -55.11 -2.74
C VAL A 298 -11.74 -55.49 -3.76
N GLU A 299 -11.37 -55.67 -5.04
CA GLU A 299 -12.29 -56.14 -6.08
C GLU A 299 -12.85 -57.53 -5.75
N ASP A 300 -14.16 -57.70 -5.91
CA ASP A 300 -14.86 -58.96 -5.68
C ASP A 300 -14.73 -59.88 -6.93
N PRO A 301 -13.98 -60.99 -6.85
CA PRO A 301 -13.77 -61.87 -8.01
C PRO A 301 -15.05 -62.60 -8.45
N GLU A 302 -16.03 -62.76 -7.57
CA GLU A 302 -17.30 -63.41 -7.90
C GLU A 302 -18.28 -62.44 -8.56
N ARG A 303 -18.08 -61.13 -8.40
CA ARG A 303 -18.99 -60.07 -8.86
C ARG A 303 -18.22 -58.90 -9.49
N PRO A 304 -17.88 -58.97 -10.79
CA PRO A 304 -17.14 -57.91 -11.48
C PRO A 304 -17.79 -56.54 -11.29
N GLY A 305 -16.98 -55.55 -10.87
CA GLY A 305 -17.42 -54.19 -10.58
C GLY A 305 -17.99 -53.97 -9.17
N LYS A 306 -17.98 -54.98 -8.30
CA LYS A 306 -18.24 -54.85 -6.86
C LYS A 306 -16.93 -54.91 -6.07
N TYR A 307 -16.98 -54.36 -4.87
CA TYR A 307 -15.85 -54.27 -3.96
C TYR A 307 -16.24 -54.80 -2.59
N LEU A 308 -15.34 -55.54 -1.95
CA LEU A 308 -15.48 -56.03 -0.58
C LEU A 308 -14.70 -55.08 0.35
N GLN A 309 -15.35 -54.61 1.41
CA GLN A 309 -14.69 -53.84 2.47
C GLN A 309 -13.76 -54.76 3.25
N VAL A 310 -12.50 -54.33 3.43
CA VAL A 310 -11.54 -55.02 4.29
C VAL A 310 -11.80 -54.57 5.72
N VAL A 311 -12.22 -55.51 6.57
CA VAL A 311 -12.40 -55.28 8.01
C VAL A 311 -11.05 -55.54 8.68
N GLN A 312 -10.48 -54.53 9.34
CA GLN A 312 -9.28 -54.67 10.19
C GLN A 312 -9.66 -55.12 11.60
#